data_AF-A0A2D5TXT5-F1
#
_entry.id   AF-A0A2D5TXT5-F1
#
_cell.length_a   1.000
_cell.length_b   1.000
_cell.length_c   1.000
_cell.angle_alpha   90.00
_cell.angle_beta   90.00
_cell.angle_gamma   90.00
#
_symmetry.space_group_name_H-M   'P 1'
#
loop_
_entity.id
_entity.type
_entity.pdbx_description
1 polymer ?
#
loop_
_entity_poly.entity_id
_entity_poly.type
_entity_poly.pdbx_seq_one_letter_code
_entity_poly.pdbx_strand_id
1 'polypeptide(L)' 'MASSQDQERIEFESHASQMTLDQLNESLNANEKLIRLFELQKGAIPQVLEMMQSVLQQELKKKQSVN' A
#
# COMPACT_ATOMS: atom_id res chain seq x y z
N MET A 1 -3.97 5.74 22.58
CA MET A 1 -4.08 6.84 21.61
C MET A 1 -3.36 6.36 20.36
N ALA A 2 -4.06 6.24 19.23
CA ALA A 2 -3.41 5.88 17.97
C ALA A 2 -2.48 7.02 17.55
N SER A 3 -1.27 6.71 17.10
CA SER A 3 -0.39 7.74 16.53
C SER A 3 -0.99 8.26 15.21
N SER A 4 -0.56 9.44 14.74
CA SER A 4 -1.03 9.97 13.44
C SER A 4 -0.77 9.00 12.28
N GLN A 5 0.32 8.24 12.37
CA GLN A 5 0.70 7.21 11.40
C GLN A 5 -0.21 5.97 11.47
N ASP A 6 -0.72 5.62 12.66
CA ASP A 6 -1.71 4.55 12.81
C ASP A 6 -3.05 4.94 12.19
N GLN A 7 -3.44 6.21 12.32
CA GLN A 7 -4.68 6.73 11.72
C GLN A 7 -4.60 6.70 10.19
N GLU A 8 -3.49 7.16 9.60
CA GLU A 8 -3.25 7.07 8.15
C GLU A 8 -3.31 5.62 7.66
N ARG A 9 -2.72 4.69 8.42
CA ARG A 9 -2.77 3.26 8.09
C ARG A 9 -4.20 2.72 8.09
N ILE A 10 -4.99 3.04 9.11
CA ILE A 10 -6.38 2.58 9.25
C ILE A 10 -7.25 3.13 8.10
N GLU A 11 -7.10 4.40 7.77
CA GLU A 11 -7.83 5.03 6.67
C GLU A 11 -7.48 4.39 5.33
N PHE A 12 -6.19 4.12 5.10
CA PHE A 12 -5.73 3.46 3.89
C PHE A 12 -6.18 2.00 3.81
N GLU A 13 -6.16 1.25 4.91
CA GLU A 13 -6.70 -0.12 4.98
C GLU A 13 -8.20 -0.15 4.64
N SER A 14 -8.97 0.78 5.20
CA SER A 14 -10.40 0.92 4.89
C SER A 14 -10.61 1.16 3.39
N HIS A 15 -9.80 2.03 2.77
CA HIS A 15 -9.89 2.30 1.34
C HIS A 15 -9.49 1.08 0.49
N ALA A 16 -8.33 0.46 0.78
CA ALA A 16 -7.81 -0.69 0.05
C ALA A 16 -8.76 -1.90 0.10
N SER A 17 -9.48 -2.09 1.21
CA SER A 17 -10.47 -3.17 1.35
C SER A 17 -11.61 -3.07 0.32
N GLN A 18 -11.95 -1.85 -0.12
CA GLN A 18 -13.04 -1.56 -1.05
C GLN A 18 -12.60 -1.63 -2.52
N MET A 19 -11.29 -1.68 -2.79
CA MET A 19 -10.75 -1.75 -4.16
C MET A 19 -11.09 -3.07 -4.84
N THR A 20 -11.24 -3.03 -6.16
CA THR A 20 -11.29 -4.25 -6.99
C THR A 20 -9.92 -4.90 -7.09
N LEU A 21 -9.86 -6.14 -7.58
CA LEU A 21 -8.59 -6.84 -7.79
C LEU A 21 -7.69 -6.09 -8.79
N ASP A 22 -8.27 -5.55 -9.86
CA ASP A 22 -7.55 -4.75 -10.86
C ASP A 22 -7.01 -3.45 -10.25
N GLN A 23 -7.82 -2.74 -9.46
CA GLN A 23 -7.40 -1.52 -8.76
C GLN A 23 -6.28 -1.79 -7.76
N LEU A 24 -6.31 -2.92 -7.05
CA LEU A 24 -5.22 -3.32 -6.15
C LEU A 24 -3.93 -3.59 -6.92
N ASN A 25 -4.00 -4.31 -8.04
CA ASN A 25 -2.84 -4.60 -8.89
C ASN A 25 -2.24 -3.31 -9.50
N GLU A 26 -3.09 -2.40 -9.98
CA GLU A 26 -2.66 -1.10 -10.51
C GLU A 26 -2.00 -0.25 -9.44
N SER A 27 -2.61 -0.18 -8.25
CA SER A 27 -2.08 0.59 -7.11
C SER A 27 -0.75 0.03 -6.63
N LEU A 28 -0.60 -1.30 -6.57
CA LEU A 28 0.67 -1.96 -6.23
C LEU A 28 1.77 -1.59 -7.23
N ASN A 29 1.48 -1.70 -8.53
CA ASN A 29 2.44 -1.37 -9.57
C ASN A 29 2.86 0.12 -9.51
N ALA A 30 1.90 1.01 -9.26
CA ALA A 30 2.19 2.43 -9.08
C ALA A 30 3.08 2.69 -7.85
N ASN A 31 2.77 2.06 -6.72
CA ASN A 31 3.53 2.21 -5.48
C ASN A 31 4.95 1.63 -5.62
N GLU A 32 5.12 0.47 -6.26
CA GLU A 32 6.42 -0.11 -6.57
C GLU A 32 7.29 0.79 -7.45
N LYS A 33 6.70 1.44 -8.46
CA LYS A 33 7.42 2.42 -9.29
C LYS A 33 7.90 3.61 -8.46
N LEU A 34 7.05 4.12 -7.56
CA LEU A 34 7.43 5.22 -6.66
C LEU A 34 8.57 4.81 -5.73
N ILE A 35 8.47 3.63 -5.09
CA ILE A 35 9.53 3.09 -4.24
C ILE A 35 10.86 3.02 -5.00
N ARG A 36 10.86 2.43 -6.20
CA ARG A 36 12.08 2.34 -7.04
C ARG A 36 12.65 3.71 -7.40
N LEU A 37 11.80 4.71 -7.67
CA LEU A 37 12.27 6.08 -7.93
C LEU A 37 12.95 6.68 -6.70
N PHE A 38 12.42 6.44 -5.50
CA PHE A 38 13.03 6.90 -4.25
C PHE A 38 14.34 6.17 -3.95
N GLU A 39 14.41 4.85 -4.15
CA GLU A 39 15.66 4.08 -4.01
C GLU A 39 16.76 4.63 -4.92
N LEU A 40 16.43 4.93 -6.18
CA LEU A 40 17.38 5.43 -7.16
C LEU A 40 17.82 6.88 -6.92
N GLN A 41 16.93 7.75 -6.42
CA GLN A 41 17.18 9.21 -6.35
C GLN A 41 17.51 9.73 -4.95
N LYS A 42 16.99 9.11 -3.90
CA LYS A 42 16.99 9.66 -2.53
C LYS A 42 17.66 8.72 -1.52
N GLY A 43 17.83 7.44 -1.86
CA GLY A 43 18.52 6.44 -1.02
C GLY A 43 17.74 5.96 0.20
N ALA A 44 16.60 6.57 0.52
CA ALA A 44 15.69 6.14 1.58
C ALA A 44 14.25 6.15 1.08
N ILE A 45 13.52 5.07 1.36
CA ILE A 45 12.11 4.92 1.00
C ILE A 45 11.27 5.60 2.09
N PRO A 46 10.32 6.48 1.74
CA PRO A 46 9.36 7.01 2.70
C PRO A 46 8.54 5.88 3.36
N GLN A 47 8.45 5.89 4.69
CA GLN A 47 7.70 4.89 5.46
C GLN A 47 6.23 4.77 5.00
N VAL A 48 5.63 5.86 4.51
CA VAL A 48 4.27 5.85 3.96
C VAL A 48 4.16 4.93 2.73
N LEU A 49 5.17 4.89 1.86
CA LEU A 49 5.15 4.01 0.68
C LEU A 49 5.33 2.55 1.09
N GLU A 50 6.15 2.27 2.10
CA GLU A 50 6.30 0.91 2.65
C GLU A 50 4.99 0.43 3.31
N MET A 51 4.33 1.31 4.08
CA MET A 51 3.03 1.04 4.68
C MET A 51 1.98 0.76 3.60
N MET A 52 1.88 1.60 2.58
CA MET A 52 0.95 1.42 1.47
C MET A 52 1.21 0.10 0.74
N GLN A 53 2.48 -0.26 0.50
CA GLN A 53 2.86 -1.51 -0.13
C GLN A 53 2.36 -2.70 0.68
N SER A 54 2.60 -2.69 2.00
CA SER A 54 2.18 -3.77 2.89
C SER A 54 0.67 -3.94 2.92
N VAL A 55 -0.09 -2.84 3.00
CA VAL A 55 -1.56 -2.87 3.06
C VAL A 55 -2.13 -3.39 1.74
N LEU A 56 -1.67 -2.87 0.60
CA LEU A 56 -2.14 -3.31 -0.71
C LEU A 56 -1.84 -4.79 -0.97
N GLN A 57 -0.65 -5.27 -0.59
CA GLN A 57 -0.29 -6.69 -0.71
C GLN A 57 -1.16 -7.59 0.18
N GLN A 58 -1.48 -7.13 1.39
CA GLN A 58 -2.35 -7.86 2.30
C GLN A 58 -3.78 -7.95 1.75
N GLU A 59 -4.33 -6.86 1.24
CA GLU A 59 -5.68 -6.86 0.65
C GLU A 59 -5.76 -7.69 -0.64
N LEU A 60 -4.71 -7.64 -1.49
CA LEU A 60 -4.64 -8.49 -2.68
C LEU A 60 -4.66 -9.97 -2.31
N LYS A 61 -3.83 -10.38 -1.34
CA LYS A 61 -3.79 -11.77 -0.84
C LYS A 61 -5.15 -12.20 -0.29
N LYS A 62 -5.82 -11.34 0.50
CA LYS A 62 -7.17 -11.63 1.03
C LYS A 62 -8.16 -11.89 -0.10
N LYS A 63 -8.24 -11.01 -1.11
CA LYS A 63 -9.19 -11.19 -2.23
C LYS A 63 -8.86 -12.40 -3.10
N GLN A 64 -7.58 -12.70 -3.31
CA GLN A 64 -7.16 -13.90 -4.04
C GLN A 64 -7.44 -15.19 -3.27
N SER A 65 -7.44 -15.16 -1.93
CA SER A 65 -7.74 -16.33 -1.10
C SER A 65 -9.24 -16.64 -0.94
N VAL A 66 -10.11 -15.69 -1.30
CA VAL A 66 -11.57 -15.81 -1.19
C VAL A 66 -12.22 -16.21 -2.53
N ASN A 67 -11.48 -16.15 -3.64
CA ASN A 67 -11.85 -16.69 -4.95
C ASN A 67 -11.33 -18.12 -5.12
#